data_AF-A0A8H6YJI5-F1
#
_entry.id   AF-A0A8H6YJI5-F1
#
_cell.length_a   1.000
_cell.length_b   1.000
_cell.length_c   1.000
_cell.angle_alpha   90.00
_cell.angle_beta   90.00
_cell.angle_gamma   90.00
#
_symmetry.space_group_name_H-M   'P 1'
#
loop_
_entity.id
_entity.type
_entity.pdbx_description
1 polymer ?
#
loop_
_entity_poly.entity_id
_entity_poly.type
_entity_poly.pdbx_seq_one_letter_code
_entity_poly.pdbx_strand_id
1 'polypeptide(L)'
;MLAPILWSISFATFYRPTSVAGLLTGDLGTFASPKTGIKWRYWIQDASVSTDIVRSDIAEIASVGSSGFELLSYQTYGGTVLLDPTDYAFGSSRFVDVAAAAVQSAQASGITVDFAMGPNQGAGVPVEDVDMEGMLTELVFGSYFPSPGEEFSGPLPNPTIFPDVENNDTPSANITTLALVSAIVAQLVPGTDPTFFRVSLDWSTVQDLTSQVDKSLNLSFTAPTPPSVLLAYYSRRNGYPEAEAGFTGSFPNKPGSWGSFVIDHFSAKGAEVTTKFMEQYILSQEGIGAVAALPNVGGYVWEDSMEFWAQLFWTDSFPQRFLERHGYEINKTLPVVSTISTGFAPKPSQSFDFGTTVESARFLEDYQDTLTSLYMDYMQTFKNWSHTFSNQPAYNFHLDVAASAAVPDAPEIETLAILTVDEARQLSGGVHLGQAAGGTHIMSSEVGANFGQASSMRMADLINDANIQYAGGVNVALLHGFPYSGPTTGCT
;
A
#
# COMPACT_ATOMS: atom_id res chain seq x y z
N MET A 1 30.60 40.56 8.27
CA MET A 1 29.56 40.16 9.23
C MET A 1 28.23 40.27 8.53
N LEU A 2 27.80 39.19 7.89
CA LEU A 2 26.51 39.08 7.20
C LEU A 2 25.75 37.98 7.94
N ALA A 3 24.62 38.34 8.54
CA ALA A 3 23.72 37.43 9.21
C ALA A 3 22.90 36.66 8.15
N PRO A 4 22.69 35.35 8.29
CA PRO A 4 21.73 34.64 7.46
C PRO A 4 20.33 34.82 8.06
N ILE A 5 19.40 35.29 7.24
CA ILE A 5 17.98 35.29 7.56
C ILE A 5 17.48 33.87 7.33
N LEU A 6 17.33 33.09 8.40
CA LEU A 6 16.63 31.82 8.43
C LEU A 6 15.12 32.11 8.46
N TRP A 7 14.42 31.88 7.35
CA TRP A 7 12.99 31.58 7.38
C TRP A 7 12.84 30.06 7.31
N SER A 8 12.92 29.39 8.45
CA SER A 8 12.32 28.08 8.63
C SER A 8 10.97 28.30 9.29
N ILE A 9 9.94 28.53 8.48
CA ILE A 9 8.57 28.38 8.95
C ILE A 9 8.25 26.89 8.83
N SER A 10 8.34 26.16 9.95
CA SER A 10 7.77 24.81 10.02
C SER A 10 6.25 24.91 9.93
N PHE A 11 5.67 24.13 9.01
CA PHE A 11 4.24 24.06 8.68
C PHE A 11 3.35 23.58 9.85
N ALA A 12 3.95 23.06 10.93
CA ALA A 12 3.28 22.67 12.18
C ALA A 12 2.42 23.78 12.82
N THR A 13 2.52 25.02 12.34
CA THR A 13 1.75 26.17 12.86
C THR A 13 0.53 26.55 12.01
N PHE A 14 0.37 26.00 10.79
CA PHE A 14 -0.73 26.35 9.87
C PHE A 14 -1.81 25.28 9.72
N TYR A 15 -1.54 24.05 10.14
CA TYR A 15 -2.50 22.95 10.05
C TYR A 15 -3.15 22.71 11.43
N ARG A 16 -4.26 23.41 11.69
CA ARG A 16 -5.27 22.91 12.63
C ARG A 16 -6.52 22.62 11.82
N PRO A 17 -6.61 21.45 11.18
CA PRO A 17 -7.89 21.04 10.62
C PRO A 17 -8.83 20.96 11.82
N THR A 18 -9.94 21.69 11.77
CA THR A 18 -11.17 21.13 12.32
C THR A 18 -11.48 19.96 11.42
N SER A 19 -10.82 18.84 11.71
CA SER A 19 -10.98 17.58 11.00
C SER A 19 -12.44 17.15 11.03
N VAL A 20 -12.79 16.15 10.23
CA VAL A 20 -14.08 15.45 10.38
C VAL A 20 -14.25 14.92 11.82
N ALA A 21 -13.17 14.71 12.57
CA ALA A 21 -13.21 14.50 14.02
C ALA A 21 -13.86 15.65 14.81
N GLY A 22 -13.66 16.90 14.39
CA GLY A 22 -14.34 18.09 14.91
C GLY A 22 -15.83 18.18 14.50
N LEU A 23 -16.21 17.60 13.36
CA LEU A 23 -17.61 17.46 12.93
C LEU A 23 -18.35 16.33 13.66
N LEU A 24 -17.64 15.29 14.09
CA LEU A 24 -18.22 14.10 14.74
C LEU A 24 -18.10 14.09 16.27
N THR A 25 -17.22 14.92 16.83
CA THR A 25 -17.36 15.43 18.20
C THR A 25 -18.34 16.62 18.26
N GLY A 26 -18.83 17.05 17.10
CA GLY A 26 -19.87 18.06 16.93
C GLY A 26 -21.28 17.47 16.92
N ASP A 27 -22.25 18.36 16.74
CA ASP A 27 -23.67 18.01 16.64
C ASP A 27 -23.94 17.25 15.33
N LEU A 28 -24.19 15.94 15.43
CA LEU A 28 -24.55 15.05 14.30
C LEU A 28 -25.96 15.30 13.74
N GLY A 29 -26.71 16.21 14.34
CA GLY A 29 -28.09 16.49 14.01
C GLY A 29 -29.04 15.47 14.63
N THR A 30 -30.15 15.22 13.94
CA THR A 30 -31.19 14.28 14.38
C THR A 30 -31.55 13.33 13.27
N PHE A 31 -32.27 12.25 13.57
CA PHE A 31 -32.78 11.35 12.53
C PHE A 31 -33.61 12.05 11.44
N ALA A 32 -34.37 13.10 11.79
CA ALA A 32 -35.18 13.86 10.84
C ALA A 32 -34.39 14.94 10.08
N SER A 33 -33.19 15.30 10.55
CA SER A 33 -32.33 16.33 9.98
C SER A 33 -30.87 16.01 10.32
N PRO A 34 -30.28 14.98 9.70
CA PRO A 34 -28.89 14.63 9.94
C PRO A 34 -27.98 15.74 9.42
N LYS A 35 -26.85 15.97 10.11
CA LYS A 35 -25.84 16.98 9.70
C LYS A 35 -24.67 16.37 8.92
N THR A 36 -24.76 15.08 8.63
CA THR A 36 -23.82 14.31 7.80
C THR A 36 -24.62 13.39 6.88
N GLY A 37 -23.96 12.79 5.90
CA GLY A 37 -24.59 11.95 4.88
C GLY A 37 -23.64 10.90 4.34
N ILE A 38 -23.99 10.36 3.17
CA ILE A 38 -23.10 9.48 2.41
C ILE A 38 -22.00 10.30 1.74
N LYS A 39 -20.91 9.62 1.37
CA LYS A 39 -19.91 10.15 0.44
C LYS A 39 -19.94 9.38 -0.88
N TRP A 40 -19.22 9.87 -1.87
CA TRP A 40 -19.02 9.20 -3.17
C TRP A 40 -17.54 9.06 -3.44
N ARG A 41 -17.09 7.93 -3.97
CA ARG A 41 -15.79 7.92 -4.66
C ARG A 41 -15.97 8.56 -6.02
N TYR A 42 -15.31 9.69 -6.27
CA TYR A 42 -15.44 10.50 -7.48
C TYR A 42 -14.22 10.27 -8.39
N TRP A 43 -14.47 9.69 -9.56
CA TRP A 43 -13.45 9.14 -10.44
C TRP A 43 -13.20 10.10 -11.60
N ILE A 44 -11.99 10.64 -11.67
CA ILE A 44 -11.52 11.39 -12.84
C ILE A 44 -10.53 10.54 -13.64
N GLN A 45 -10.62 10.59 -14.97
CA GLN A 45 -9.70 9.89 -15.86
C GLN A 45 -8.45 10.75 -16.08
N ASP A 46 -7.40 10.47 -15.31
CA ASP A 46 -6.26 11.36 -15.14
C ASP A 46 -6.71 12.81 -14.83
N ALA A 47 -5.82 13.80 -14.96
CA ALA A 47 -6.21 15.21 -14.93
C ALA A 47 -6.73 15.74 -16.28
N SER A 48 -7.11 14.86 -17.20
CA SER A 48 -7.56 15.19 -18.57
C SER A 48 -9.00 15.71 -18.66
N VAL A 49 -9.52 16.22 -17.54
CA VAL A 49 -10.92 16.61 -17.35
C VAL A 49 -11.11 18.14 -17.37
N SER A 50 -12.30 18.61 -17.71
CA SER A 50 -12.68 20.03 -17.59
C SER A 50 -13.02 20.38 -16.14
N THR A 51 -12.39 21.43 -15.62
CA THR A 51 -12.64 21.91 -14.24
C THR A 51 -14.05 22.47 -14.06
N ASP A 52 -14.70 22.96 -15.11
CA ASP A 52 -16.10 23.42 -15.03
C ASP A 52 -17.08 22.26 -14.84
N ILE A 53 -16.79 21.12 -15.46
CA ILE A 53 -17.60 19.91 -15.28
C ILE A 53 -17.31 19.30 -13.91
N VAL A 54 -16.04 19.27 -13.47
CA VAL A 54 -15.70 18.86 -12.10
C VAL A 54 -16.49 19.66 -11.05
N ARG A 55 -16.59 20.99 -11.23
CA ARG A 55 -17.42 21.84 -10.36
C ARG A 55 -18.90 21.50 -10.44
N SER A 56 -19.41 21.15 -11.62
CA SER A 56 -20.80 20.74 -11.83
C SER A 56 -21.10 19.41 -11.13
N ASP A 57 -20.24 18.41 -11.29
CA ASP A 57 -20.39 17.07 -10.71
C ASP A 57 -20.39 17.15 -9.17
N ILE A 58 -19.47 17.93 -8.59
CA ILE A 58 -19.39 18.15 -7.14
C ILE A 58 -20.65 18.86 -6.62
N ALA A 59 -21.17 19.84 -7.37
CA ALA A 59 -22.42 20.49 -7.02
C ALA A 59 -23.62 19.52 -7.09
N GLU A 60 -23.62 18.57 -8.04
CA GLU A 60 -24.63 17.53 -8.15
C GLU A 60 -24.55 16.56 -6.96
N ILE A 61 -23.35 16.10 -6.61
CA ILE A 61 -23.08 15.29 -5.40
C ILE A 61 -23.64 15.98 -4.15
N ALA A 62 -23.40 17.29 -3.99
CA ALA A 62 -23.93 18.06 -2.87
C ALA A 62 -25.46 18.18 -2.92
N SER A 63 -26.04 18.36 -4.11
CA SER A 63 -27.49 18.61 -4.30
C SER A 63 -28.38 17.45 -3.84
N VAL A 64 -27.84 16.22 -3.85
CA VAL A 64 -28.55 15.02 -3.38
C VAL A 64 -28.38 14.77 -1.87
N GLY A 65 -27.73 15.69 -1.15
CA GLY A 65 -27.57 15.63 0.31
C GLY A 65 -26.34 14.85 0.78
N SER A 66 -25.37 14.60 -0.09
CA SER A 66 -24.11 13.97 0.28
C SER A 66 -23.25 14.89 1.15
N SER A 67 -22.46 14.32 2.05
CA SER A 67 -21.56 15.09 2.92
C SER A 67 -20.15 15.29 2.37
N GLY A 68 -19.81 14.63 1.26
CA GLY A 68 -18.51 14.75 0.64
C GLY A 68 -18.24 13.73 -0.46
N PHE A 69 -16.99 13.68 -0.88
CA PHE A 69 -16.49 12.73 -1.85
C PHE A 69 -15.00 12.43 -1.63
N GLU A 70 -14.55 11.29 -2.12
CA GLU A 70 -13.14 10.95 -2.31
C GLU A 70 -12.74 11.30 -3.73
N LEU A 71 -11.73 12.14 -3.92
CA LEU A 71 -11.18 12.43 -5.25
C LEU A 71 -10.15 11.36 -5.62
N LEU A 72 -10.49 10.53 -6.60
CA LEU A 72 -9.61 9.50 -7.13
C LEU A 72 -9.19 9.86 -8.56
N SER A 73 -7.87 9.94 -8.79
CA SER A 73 -7.30 10.07 -10.13
C SER A 73 -7.05 8.70 -10.72
N TYR A 74 -7.99 8.23 -11.54
CA TYR A 74 -7.94 6.92 -12.18
C TYR A 74 -7.01 7.01 -13.40
N GLN A 75 -5.78 6.55 -13.21
CA GLN A 75 -4.68 6.64 -14.15
C GLN A 75 -4.44 5.31 -14.85
N THR A 76 -5.07 5.14 -16.01
CA THR A 76 -4.82 4.03 -16.93
C THR A 76 -4.82 2.62 -16.29
N TYR A 77 -5.63 2.40 -15.26
CA TYR A 77 -5.65 1.11 -14.56
C TYR A 77 -6.01 -0.04 -15.53
N GLY A 78 -5.01 -0.88 -15.86
CA GLY A 78 -5.13 -1.99 -16.81
C GLY A 78 -5.48 -1.60 -18.26
N GLY A 79 -5.47 -0.30 -18.59
CA GLY A 79 -5.89 0.24 -19.88
C GLY A 79 -4.72 0.62 -20.78
N THR A 80 -5.02 1.10 -21.99
CA THR A 80 -4.00 1.70 -22.87
C THR A 80 -3.80 3.17 -22.50
N VAL A 81 -2.56 3.61 -22.31
CA VAL A 81 -2.23 5.03 -22.11
C VAL A 81 -2.37 5.76 -23.44
N LEU A 82 -3.34 6.65 -23.55
CA LEU A 82 -3.66 7.37 -24.79
C LEU A 82 -3.19 8.82 -24.79
N LEU A 83 -3.03 9.42 -23.60
CA LEU A 83 -2.47 10.75 -23.38
C LEU A 83 -1.11 10.63 -22.72
N ASP A 84 -0.15 11.50 -23.08
CA ASP A 84 1.16 11.51 -22.42
C ASP A 84 0.98 11.84 -20.93
N PRO A 85 1.33 10.92 -20.00
CA PRO A 85 1.20 11.13 -18.56
C PRO A 85 1.92 12.40 -18.07
N THR A 86 2.96 12.84 -18.77
CA THR A 86 3.75 14.04 -18.46
C THR A 86 2.89 15.25 -18.08
N ASP A 87 1.78 15.46 -18.79
CA ASP A 87 0.93 16.63 -18.62
C ASP A 87 -0.28 16.38 -17.71
N TYR A 88 -0.72 15.14 -17.53
CA TYR A 88 -2.01 14.82 -16.89
C TYR A 88 -1.94 13.91 -15.66
N ALA A 89 -0.80 13.30 -15.38
CA ALA A 89 -0.66 12.37 -14.28
C ALA A 89 -0.64 13.05 -12.91
N PHE A 90 -0.75 12.24 -11.86
CA PHE A 90 -0.66 12.66 -10.48
C PHE A 90 0.62 13.49 -10.24
N GLY A 91 0.45 14.64 -9.59
CA GLY A 91 1.53 15.62 -9.38
C GLY A 91 1.90 16.46 -10.61
N SER A 92 1.27 16.28 -11.77
CA SER A 92 1.41 17.24 -12.88
C SER A 92 0.76 18.60 -12.52
N SER A 93 1.14 19.66 -13.22
CA SER A 93 0.50 20.97 -13.05
C SER A 93 -1.00 20.92 -13.34
N ARG A 94 -1.41 20.09 -14.31
CA ARG A 94 -2.83 19.94 -14.66
C ARG A 94 -3.59 19.24 -13.54
N PHE A 95 -3.00 18.22 -12.93
CA PHE A 95 -3.58 17.55 -11.77
C PHE A 95 -3.79 18.52 -10.61
N VAL A 96 -2.80 19.36 -10.32
CA VAL A 96 -2.89 20.41 -9.30
C VAL A 96 -4.05 21.38 -9.59
N ASP A 97 -4.23 21.82 -10.84
CA ASP A 97 -5.35 22.69 -11.23
C ASP A 97 -6.73 22.03 -11.01
N VAL A 98 -6.84 20.75 -11.40
CA VAL A 98 -8.09 19.98 -11.25
C VAL A 98 -8.40 19.74 -9.77
N ALA A 99 -7.41 19.32 -8.98
CA ALA A 99 -7.54 19.17 -7.54
C ALA A 99 -7.96 20.48 -6.88
N ALA A 100 -7.37 21.61 -7.26
CA ALA A 100 -7.72 22.91 -6.69
C ALA A 100 -9.17 23.29 -7.02
N ALA A 101 -9.62 23.03 -8.25
CA ALA A 101 -11.02 23.25 -8.63
C ALA A 101 -11.99 22.37 -7.83
N ALA A 102 -11.62 21.12 -7.56
CA ALA A 102 -12.42 20.20 -6.76
C ALA A 102 -12.56 20.68 -5.30
N VAL A 103 -11.45 21.04 -4.66
CA VAL A 103 -11.45 21.57 -3.28
C VAL A 103 -12.26 22.87 -3.17
N GLN A 104 -12.12 23.79 -4.14
CA GLN A 104 -12.92 25.03 -4.19
C GLN A 104 -14.42 24.74 -4.34
N SER A 105 -14.77 23.76 -5.18
CA SER A 105 -16.17 23.37 -5.38
C SER A 105 -16.78 22.70 -4.15
N ALA A 106 -16.01 21.85 -3.47
CA ALA A 106 -16.39 21.23 -2.20
C ALA A 106 -16.71 22.31 -1.15
N GLN A 107 -15.82 23.30 -1.01
CA GLN A 107 -16.03 24.45 -0.13
C GLN A 107 -17.31 25.22 -0.49
N ALA A 108 -17.48 25.57 -1.76
CA ALA A 108 -18.62 26.36 -2.23
C ALA A 108 -19.96 25.62 -2.00
N SER A 109 -19.92 24.30 -2.04
CA SER A 109 -21.08 23.42 -1.85
C SER A 109 -21.29 23.02 -0.38
N GLY A 110 -20.37 23.37 0.52
CA GLY A 110 -20.46 23.03 1.94
C GLY A 110 -20.28 21.54 2.23
N ILE A 111 -19.51 20.82 1.40
CA ILE A 111 -19.21 19.40 1.57
C ILE A 111 -17.70 19.18 1.72
N THR A 112 -17.32 17.98 2.17
CA THR A 112 -15.91 17.60 2.38
C THR A 112 -15.30 16.91 1.17
N VAL A 113 -13.98 16.97 1.05
CA VAL A 113 -13.19 16.20 0.09
C VAL A 113 -12.11 15.41 0.82
N ASP A 114 -12.04 14.12 0.50
CA ASP A 114 -10.95 13.23 0.87
C ASP A 114 -10.03 13.07 -0.35
N PHE A 115 -8.73 12.99 -0.13
CA PHE A 115 -7.73 13.08 -1.20
C PHE A 115 -6.82 11.86 -1.24
N ALA A 116 -6.78 11.18 -2.37
CA ALA A 116 -5.88 10.05 -2.60
C ALA A 116 -4.40 10.46 -2.50
N MET A 117 -3.59 9.64 -1.84
CA MET A 117 -2.15 9.90 -1.67
C MET A 117 -1.28 9.65 -2.90
N GLY A 118 -1.87 9.07 -3.93
CA GLY A 118 -1.23 8.74 -5.19
C GLY A 118 -2.27 8.55 -6.30
N PRO A 119 -1.84 8.17 -7.51
CA PRO A 119 -2.76 7.74 -8.55
C PRO A 119 -3.45 6.43 -8.20
N ASN A 120 -4.57 6.12 -8.87
CA ASN A 120 -5.30 4.86 -8.70
C ASN A 120 -5.67 4.58 -7.23
N GLN A 121 -5.06 3.57 -6.61
CA GLN A 121 -5.29 3.14 -5.22
C GLN A 121 -4.53 3.99 -4.21
N GLY A 122 -3.53 4.75 -4.65
CA GLY A 122 -2.68 5.56 -3.78
C GLY A 122 -1.57 4.77 -3.07
N ALA A 123 -1.28 3.55 -3.52
CA ALA A 123 -0.19 2.72 -2.99
C ALA A 123 1.20 3.17 -3.53
N GLY A 124 1.21 3.99 -4.57
CA GLY A 124 2.41 4.45 -5.25
C GLY A 124 2.47 5.95 -5.42
N VAL A 125 3.65 6.43 -5.75
CA VAL A 125 3.89 7.86 -6.00
C VAL A 125 4.93 8.05 -7.11
N PRO A 126 4.90 9.18 -7.86
CA PRO A 126 5.93 9.42 -8.84
C PRO A 126 7.33 9.57 -8.26
N VAL A 127 8.28 8.79 -8.80
CA VAL A 127 9.69 8.79 -8.38
C VAL A 127 10.63 8.64 -9.58
N GLU A 128 11.78 9.30 -9.53
CA GLU A 128 12.82 9.19 -10.57
C GLU A 128 13.74 7.98 -10.39
N ASP A 129 13.85 7.46 -9.16
CA ASP A 129 14.71 6.33 -8.79
C ASP A 129 13.91 5.32 -7.99
N VAL A 130 13.74 4.11 -8.53
CA VAL A 130 12.99 3.02 -7.89
C VAL A 130 13.84 2.17 -6.94
N ASP A 131 15.17 2.32 -6.96
CA ASP A 131 16.10 1.59 -6.08
C ASP A 131 16.32 2.33 -4.74
N MET A 132 15.67 3.49 -4.53
CA MET A 132 15.84 4.30 -3.32
C MET A 132 15.21 3.69 -2.04
N GLU A 133 15.63 4.19 -0.88
CA GLU A 133 15.01 3.86 0.41
C GLU A 133 13.55 4.29 0.44
N GLY A 134 12.67 3.41 0.95
CA GLY A 134 11.23 3.66 1.02
C GLY A 134 10.43 3.14 -0.19
N MET A 135 11.07 2.56 -1.21
CA MET A 135 10.36 1.88 -2.30
C MET A 135 10.01 0.44 -1.92
N LEU A 136 8.94 -0.12 -2.53
CA LEU A 136 8.45 -1.47 -2.22
C LEU A 136 9.59 -2.49 -2.26
N THR A 137 9.75 -3.19 -1.15
CA THR A 137 10.84 -4.14 -0.93
C THR A 137 10.29 -5.55 -0.84
N GLU A 138 11.01 -6.47 -1.45
CA GLU A 138 10.70 -7.89 -1.37
C GLU A 138 11.92 -8.71 -0.97
N LEU A 139 11.64 -9.91 -0.45
CA LEU A 139 12.64 -10.93 -0.21
C LEU A 139 12.57 -12.00 -1.32
N VAL A 140 13.70 -12.26 -1.95
CA VAL A 140 13.88 -13.30 -2.97
C VAL A 140 14.98 -14.27 -2.53
N PHE A 141 15.00 -15.47 -3.09
CA PHE A 141 16.03 -16.45 -2.71
C PHE A 141 16.47 -17.35 -3.86
N GLY A 142 17.70 -17.86 -3.74
CA GLY A 142 18.29 -18.87 -4.59
C GLY A 142 18.65 -20.12 -3.79
N SER A 143 18.72 -21.26 -4.46
CA SER A 143 19.03 -22.56 -3.84
C SER A 143 20.11 -23.33 -4.59
N TYR A 144 20.97 -24.02 -3.86
CA TYR A 144 21.96 -24.96 -4.39
C TYR A 144 21.99 -26.25 -3.57
N PHE A 145 22.00 -27.41 -4.23
CA PHE A 145 22.04 -28.72 -3.60
C PHE A 145 23.43 -29.35 -3.78
N PRO A 146 24.37 -29.14 -2.83
CA PRO A 146 25.69 -29.77 -2.89
C PRO A 146 25.60 -31.29 -2.69
N SER A 147 26.59 -32.01 -3.20
CA SER A 147 26.83 -33.40 -2.85
C SER A 147 27.28 -33.51 -1.37
N PRO A 148 26.94 -34.59 -0.64
CA PRO A 148 27.41 -34.77 0.74
C PRO A 148 28.95 -34.72 0.83
N GLY A 149 29.48 -33.84 1.69
CA GLY A 149 30.92 -33.63 1.84
C GLY A 149 31.60 -32.85 0.71
N GLU A 150 30.83 -32.26 -0.20
CA GLU A 150 31.36 -31.35 -1.24
C GLU A 150 32.02 -30.13 -0.61
N GLU A 151 33.23 -29.79 -1.08
CA GLU A 151 33.87 -28.50 -0.79
C GLU A 151 33.32 -27.46 -1.77
N PHE A 152 32.38 -26.64 -1.31
CA PHE A 152 31.84 -25.53 -2.10
C PHE A 152 32.73 -24.30 -1.92
N SER A 153 33.11 -23.67 -3.04
CA SER A 153 33.82 -22.39 -3.05
C SER A 153 33.43 -21.61 -4.30
N GLY A 154 32.55 -20.62 -4.15
CA GLY A 154 32.05 -19.87 -5.29
C GLY A 154 30.97 -18.85 -4.92
N PRO A 155 30.34 -18.21 -5.92
CA PRO A 155 29.27 -17.26 -5.69
C PRO A 155 28.06 -17.95 -5.08
N LEU A 156 27.35 -17.27 -4.19
CA LEU A 156 26.05 -17.71 -3.68
C LEU A 156 25.05 -17.94 -4.83
N PRO A 157 24.08 -18.87 -4.67
CA PRO A 157 23.07 -19.12 -5.69
C PRO A 157 22.23 -17.86 -5.94
N ASN A 158 22.13 -17.46 -7.21
CA ASN A 158 21.29 -16.34 -7.62
C ASN A 158 19.81 -16.59 -7.29
N PRO A 159 19.06 -15.56 -6.90
CA PRO A 159 17.64 -15.72 -6.65
C PRO A 159 16.84 -15.93 -7.93
N THR A 160 15.73 -16.65 -7.81
CA THR A 160 14.70 -16.64 -8.86
C THR A 160 13.74 -15.48 -8.62
N ILE A 161 13.57 -14.61 -9.62
CA ILE A 161 12.74 -13.40 -9.55
C ILE A 161 11.48 -13.55 -10.43
N PHE A 162 10.30 -13.14 -9.95
CA PHE A 162 9.02 -13.21 -10.66
C PHE A 162 8.26 -11.87 -10.65
N PRO A 163 7.58 -11.48 -11.74
CA PRO A 163 7.70 -12.03 -13.08
C PRO A 163 9.13 -11.86 -13.61
N ASP A 164 9.65 -12.89 -14.27
CA ASP A 164 10.99 -12.88 -14.84
C ASP A 164 11.11 -11.69 -15.80
N VAL A 165 12.03 -10.77 -15.47
CA VAL A 165 12.25 -9.48 -16.16
C VAL A 165 12.70 -9.70 -17.61
N GLU A 166 13.02 -10.94 -17.99
CA GLU A 166 13.54 -11.29 -19.31
C GLU A 166 12.48 -11.33 -20.43
N ASN A 167 11.16 -11.34 -20.19
CA ASN A 167 10.16 -11.27 -21.28
C ASN A 167 8.74 -10.73 -20.89
N ASN A 168 8.55 -9.42 -21.12
CA ASN A 168 7.34 -8.67 -21.51
C ASN A 168 5.94 -9.09 -20.99
N ASP A 169 5.39 -8.27 -20.09
CA ASP A 169 4.16 -7.45 -20.33
C ASP A 169 3.70 -6.67 -19.08
N THR A 170 4.44 -6.74 -17.98
CA THR A 170 4.36 -5.76 -16.88
C THR A 170 5.62 -4.90 -16.92
N PRO A 171 5.54 -3.57 -17.10
CA PRO A 171 6.70 -2.69 -17.06
C PRO A 171 7.23 -2.60 -15.63
N SER A 172 7.99 -3.60 -15.18
CA SER A 172 8.79 -3.47 -13.98
C SER A 172 9.91 -2.48 -14.24
N ALA A 173 10.13 -1.53 -13.33
CA ALA A 173 11.26 -0.63 -13.43
C ALA A 173 12.60 -1.39 -13.39
N ASN A 174 13.65 -0.79 -13.96
CA ASN A 174 15.00 -1.36 -13.94
C ASN A 174 15.54 -1.41 -12.50
N ILE A 175 15.32 -2.53 -11.81
CA ILE A 175 15.88 -2.78 -10.49
C ILE A 175 17.22 -3.48 -10.64
N THR A 176 18.26 -2.97 -9.98
CA THR A 176 19.61 -3.49 -10.17
C THR A 176 20.31 -4.00 -8.91
N THR A 177 19.76 -3.72 -7.72
CA THR A 177 20.47 -3.95 -6.46
C THR A 177 19.90 -5.13 -5.67
N LEU A 178 20.73 -6.14 -5.41
CA LEU A 178 20.47 -7.23 -4.46
C LEU A 178 21.29 -7.01 -3.19
N ALA A 179 20.65 -7.00 -2.03
CA ALA A 179 21.30 -6.97 -0.72
C ALA A 179 21.17 -8.33 -0.04
N LEU A 180 22.30 -8.95 0.34
CA LEU A 180 22.29 -10.23 1.05
C LEU A 180 21.63 -10.06 2.43
N VAL A 181 20.57 -10.84 2.67
CA VAL A 181 19.90 -10.93 3.98
C VAL A 181 20.45 -12.11 4.77
N SER A 182 20.55 -13.28 4.13
CA SER A 182 21.05 -14.48 4.81
C SER A 182 21.58 -15.52 3.82
N ALA A 183 22.62 -16.26 4.22
CA ALA A 183 23.04 -17.49 3.58
C ALA A 183 22.99 -18.63 4.60
N ILE A 184 22.14 -19.62 4.39
CA ILE A 184 21.97 -20.74 5.32
C ILE A 184 22.23 -22.09 4.66
N VAL A 185 22.71 -23.05 5.44
CA VAL A 185 22.75 -24.46 5.05
C VAL A 185 21.89 -25.28 6.01
N ALA A 186 21.14 -26.24 5.48
CA ALA A 186 20.36 -27.18 6.27
C ALA A 186 20.34 -28.56 5.61
N GLN A 187 20.33 -29.61 6.43
CA GLN A 187 20.17 -30.98 5.95
C GLN A 187 18.72 -31.23 5.55
N LEU A 188 18.52 -32.10 4.56
CA LEU A 188 17.20 -32.57 4.18
C LEU A 188 16.70 -33.58 5.22
N VAL A 189 15.39 -33.57 5.49
CA VAL A 189 14.73 -34.63 6.26
C VAL A 189 14.92 -35.97 5.52
N PRO A 190 15.22 -37.09 6.22
CA PRO A 190 15.40 -38.39 5.57
C PRO A 190 14.20 -38.78 4.67
N GLY A 191 14.48 -39.07 3.41
CA GLY A 191 13.47 -39.45 2.42
C GLY A 191 12.91 -38.29 1.59
N THR A 192 13.29 -37.05 1.87
CA THR A 192 12.98 -35.89 1.01
C THR A 192 13.76 -35.97 -0.30
N ASP A 193 13.07 -35.78 -1.42
CA ASP A 193 13.67 -35.65 -2.75
C ASP A 193 13.90 -34.15 -3.06
N PRO A 194 15.14 -33.72 -3.41
CA PRO A 194 15.45 -32.32 -3.73
C PRO A 194 14.76 -31.81 -5.01
N THR A 195 14.12 -32.67 -5.80
CA THR A 195 13.37 -32.29 -7.00
C THR A 195 11.90 -31.96 -6.71
N PHE A 196 11.43 -32.17 -5.47
CA PHE A 196 10.06 -31.83 -5.11
C PHE A 196 9.82 -30.32 -5.10
N PHE A 197 8.58 -29.95 -5.40
CA PHE A 197 8.08 -28.57 -5.25
C PHE A 197 8.22 -28.07 -3.81
N ARG A 198 8.09 -28.97 -2.82
CA ARG A 198 8.26 -28.66 -1.40
C ARG A 198 9.33 -29.57 -0.81
N VAL A 199 10.42 -28.98 -0.34
CA VAL A 199 11.58 -29.70 0.20
C VAL A 199 11.67 -29.50 1.71
N SER A 200 11.57 -30.59 2.47
CA SER A 200 11.64 -30.56 3.93
C SER A 200 13.07 -30.62 4.47
N LEU A 201 13.38 -29.68 5.36
CA LEU A 201 14.68 -29.48 6.00
C LEU A 201 14.63 -29.86 7.49
N ASP A 202 15.74 -30.35 8.04
CA ASP A 202 15.84 -30.58 9.49
C ASP A 202 16.20 -29.27 10.20
N TRP A 203 15.23 -28.72 10.94
CA TRP A 203 15.39 -27.48 11.70
C TRP A 203 16.63 -27.47 12.60
N SER A 204 16.95 -28.60 13.23
CA SER A 204 18.08 -28.68 14.18
C SER A 204 19.44 -28.52 13.51
N THR A 205 19.50 -28.65 12.18
CA THR A 205 20.72 -28.60 11.39
C THR A 205 20.93 -27.25 10.68
N VAL A 206 19.96 -26.34 10.77
CA VAL A 206 20.03 -25.02 10.14
C VAL A 206 21.21 -24.24 10.73
N GLN A 207 22.14 -23.90 9.85
CA GLN A 207 23.33 -23.11 10.16
C GLN A 207 23.33 -21.84 9.32
N ASP A 208 23.54 -20.72 9.99
CA ASP A 208 23.74 -19.43 9.34
C ASP A 208 25.21 -19.25 8.96
N LEU A 209 25.46 -19.12 7.66
CA LEU A 209 26.79 -18.93 7.05
C LEU A 209 26.98 -17.48 6.58
N THR A 210 26.05 -16.57 6.86
CA THR A 210 26.07 -15.19 6.34
C THR A 210 27.37 -14.46 6.68
N SER A 211 27.90 -14.63 7.89
CA SER A 211 29.17 -14.00 8.31
C SER A 211 30.41 -14.56 7.60
N GLN A 212 30.28 -15.67 6.88
CA GLN A 212 31.35 -16.32 6.11
C GLN A 212 31.33 -15.90 4.64
N VAL A 213 30.29 -15.18 4.21
CA VAL A 213 30.17 -14.66 2.84
C VAL A 213 31.07 -13.43 2.69
N ASP A 214 31.87 -13.40 1.63
CA ASP A 214 32.74 -12.27 1.33
C ASP A 214 31.98 -11.09 0.70
N LYS A 215 32.68 -9.96 0.52
CA LYS A 215 32.10 -8.73 -0.08
C LYS A 215 31.67 -8.90 -1.54
N SER A 216 32.15 -9.95 -2.21
CA SER A 216 31.83 -10.29 -3.59
C SER A 216 30.73 -11.36 -3.66
N LEU A 217 30.04 -11.62 -2.55
CA LEU A 217 28.98 -12.63 -2.42
C LEU A 217 29.46 -14.07 -2.70
N ASN A 218 30.73 -14.37 -2.40
CA ASN A 218 31.24 -15.75 -2.42
C ASN A 218 31.22 -16.38 -1.04
N LEU A 219 30.99 -17.69 -1.02
CA LEU A 219 31.03 -18.52 0.19
C LEU A 219 32.00 -19.68 -0.02
N SER A 220 32.69 -20.08 1.04
CA SER A 220 33.47 -21.32 1.08
C SER A 220 33.06 -22.15 2.29
N PHE A 221 32.55 -23.35 2.07
CA PHE A 221 32.14 -24.27 3.14
C PHE A 221 32.17 -25.72 2.65
N THR A 222 32.27 -26.66 3.60
CA THR A 222 32.10 -28.08 3.33
C THR A 222 30.66 -28.49 3.60
N ALA A 223 29.99 -29.06 2.61
CA ALA A 223 28.61 -29.49 2.73
C ALA A 223 28.45 -30.56 3.83
N PRO A 224 27.49 -30.41 4.76
CA PRO A 224 27.20 -31.43 5.75
C PRO A 224 26.88 -32.79 5.11
N THR A 225 27.08 -33.85 5.87
CA THR A 225 26.56 -35.20 5.57
C THR A 225 25.52 -35.52 6.63
N PRO A 226 24.26 -35.91 6.31
CA PRO A 226 23.60 -36.28 5.03
C PRO A 226 23.30 -35.11 4.04
N PRO A 227 22.66 -35.36 2.86
CA PRO A 227 22.36 -34.32 1.86
C PRO A 227 21.77 -33.04 2.43
N SER A 228 22.18 -31.90 1.85
CA SER A 228 21.82 -30.57 2.33
C SER A 228 21.45 -29.63 1.18
N VAL A 229 20.88 -28.48 1.53
CA VAL A 229 20.68 -27.35 0.63
C VAL A 229 21.37 -26.11 1.19
N LEU A 230 22.02 -25.34 0.32
CA LEU A 230 22.45 -23.97 0.55
C LEU A 230 21.36 -23.04 0.02
N LEU A 231 20.84 -22.15 0.86
CA LEU A 231 19.87 -21.13 0.50
C LEU A 231 20.48 -19.75 0.71
N ALA A 232 20.38 -18.89 -0.29
CA ALA A 232 20.78 -17.49 -0.20
C ALA A 232 19.56 -16.58 -0.40
N TYR A 233 19.29 -15.73 0.57
CA TYR A 233 18.17 -14.78 0.60
C TYR A 233 18.68 -13.37 0.38
N TYR A 234 17.98 -12.63 -0.46
CA TYR A 234 18.31 -11.26 -0.83
C TYR A 234 17.09 -10.37 -0.69
N SER A 235 17.26 -9.17 -0.15
CA SER A 235 16.28 -8.11 -0.29
C SER A 235 16.57 -7.30 -1.55
N ARG A 236 15.51 -6.81 -2.17
CA ARG A 236 15.58 -5.90 -3.33
C ARG A 236 14.36 -5.00 -3.35
N ARG A 237 14.47 -3.85 -4.01
CA ARG A 237 13.28 -3.11 -4.45
C ARG A 237 12.65 -3.86 -5.61
N ASN A 238 11.32 -3.90 -5.73
CA ASN A 238 10.69 -4.66 -6.81
C ASN A 238 10.10 -3.79 -7.93
N GLY A 239 10.14 -2.47 -7.77
CA GLY A 239 9.75 -1.50 -8.79
C GLY A 239 8.35 -1.73 -9.36
N TYR A 240 7.41 -2.20 -8.53
CA TYR A 240 6.03 -2.48 -8.94
C TYR A 240 5.38 -1.19 -9.47
N PRO A 241 4.97 -1.13 -10.73
CA PRO A 241 4.40 0.06 -11.34
C PRO A 241 2.94 0.24 -10.89
N GLU A 242 2.55 1.49 -10.63
CA GLU A 242 1.16 1.87 -10.37
C GLU A 242 0.59 2.77 -11.47
N ALA A 243 1.43 3.58 -12.11
CA ALA A 243 1.05 4.36 -13.28
C ALA A 243 2.23 4.55 -14.22
N GLU A 244 1.93 4.61 -15.52
CA GLU A 244 2.91 4.70 -16.60
C GLU A 244 3.65 6.04 -16.63
N ALA A 245 4.89 6.00 -17.12
CA ALA A 245 5.74 7.17 -17.30
C ALA A 245 5.40 7.95 -18.58
N GLY A 246 5.98 9.16 -18.69
CA GLY A 246 5.84 10.00 -19.88
C GLY A 246 6.37 9.33 -21.16
N PHE A 247 5.72 9.55 -22.30
CA PHE A 247 6.06 8.86 -23.57
C PHE A 247 7.48 9.16 -24.08
N THR A 248 8.06 10.28 -23.64
CA THR A 248 9.38 10.74 -24.04
C THR A 248 10.41 10.65 -22.91
N GLY A 249 10.07 9.93 -21.84
CA GLY A 249 10.91 9.73 -20.66
C GLY A 249 10.71 10.80 -19.58
N SER A 250 11.48 10.67 -18.50
CA SER A 250 11.41 11.53 -17.33
C SER A 250 12.05 12.90 -17.57
N PHE A 251 11.37 13.95 -17.13
CA PHE A 251 11.87 15.33 -17.16
C PHE A 251 12.04 15.88 -15.74
N PRO A 252 13.14 16.62 -15.47
CA PRO A 252 13.33 17.27 -14.18
C PRO A 252 12.17 18.21 -13.83
N ASN A 253 11.70 18.15 -12.58
CA ASN A 253 10.58 18.94 -12.06
C ASN A 253 9.25 18.75 -12.82
N LYS A 254 9.06 17.61 -13.50
CA LYS A 254 7.77 17.21 -14.05
C LYS A 254 7.38 15.82 -13.54
N PRO A 255 6.84 15.72 -12.31
CA PRO A 255 6.42 14.47 -11.70
C PRO A 255 5.60 13.54 -12.60
N GLY A 256 4.67 14.10 -13.38
CA GLY A 256 3.82 13.30 -14.26
C GLY A 256 4.60 12.52 -15.34
N SER A 257 5.86 12.86 -15.60
CA SER A 257 6.71 12.15 -16.56
C SER A 257 7.49 10.98 -15.96
N TRP A 258 7.51 10.81 -14.64
CA TRP A 258 8.39 9.87 -13.95
C TRP A 258 7.85 8.44 -13.92
N GLY A 259 6.53 8.30 -14.08
CA GLY A 259 5.81 7.07 -13.71
C GLY A 259 5.62 7.00 -12.21
N SER A 260 4.61 6.26 -11.76
CA SER A 260 4.32 6.05 -10.33
C SER A 260 4.64 4.61 -9.94
N PHE A 261 5.29 4.44 -8.80
CA PHE A 261 5.73 3.14 -8.30
C PHE A 261 5.35 2.96 -6.84
N VAL A 262 5.04 1.72 -6.47
CA VAL A 262 4.58 1.36 -5.13
C VAL A 262 5.68 1.58 -4.10
N ILE A 263 5.31 2.21 -3.00
CA ILE A 263 6.22 2.47 -1.87
C ILE A 263 6.24 1.31 -0.87
N ASP A 264 7.18 1.33 0.06
CA ASP A 264 7.31 0.33 1.12
C ASP A 264 6.24 0.52 2.20
N HIS A 265 5.16 -0.26 2.11
CA HIS A 265 4.06 -0.24 3.07
C HIS A 265 4.44 -0.87 4.42
N PHE A 266 5.63 -1.46 4.55
CA PHE A 266 6.14 -2.00 5.81
C PHE A 266 7.20 -1.08 6.41
N SER A 267 7.24 0.19 6.00
CA SER A 267 8.21 1.15 6.51
C SER A 267 7.65 2.55 6.60
N ALA A 268 7.96 3.23 7.71
CA ALA A 268 7.76 4.68 7.81
C ALA A 268 8.47 5.44 6.68
N LYS A 269 9.56 4.89 6.14
CA LYS A 269 10.26 5.49 4.99
C LYS A 269 9.43 5.47 3.72
N GLY A 270 8.61 4.44 3.48
CA GLY A 270 7.68 4.45 2.36
C GLY A 270 6.69 5.60 2.48
N ALA A 271 6.02 5.72 3.62
CA ALA A 271 5.11 6.84 3.87
C ALA A 271 5.81 8.20 3.69
N GLU A 272 7.03 8.36 4.20
CA GLU A 272 7.82 9.59 4.02
C GLU A 272 8.11 9.94 2.55
N VAL A 273 8.26 8.97 1.65
CA VAL A 273 8.43 9.23 0.21
C VAL A 273 7.19 9.94 -0.32
N THR A 274 6.01 9.40 -0.05
CA THR A 274 4.74 9.99 -0.47
C THR A 274 4.47 11.33 0.20
N THR A 275 4.69 11.48 1.51
CA THR A 275 4.44 12.77 2.17
C THR A 275 5.36 13.87 1.64
N LYS A 276 6.64 13.57 1.39
CA LYS A 276 7.58 14.54 0.78
C LYS A 276 7.15 14.92 -0.63
N PHE A 277 6.72 13.94 -1.43
CA PHE A 277 6.19 14.20 -2.75
C PHE A 277 4.96 15.12 -2.70
N MET A 278 3.99 14.79 -1.84
CA MET A 278 2.76 15.56 -1.64
C MET A 278 3.09 16.99 -1.23
N GLU A 279 3.99 17.19 -0.26
CA GLU A 279 4.45 18.51 0.17
C GLU A 279 5.12 19.28 -0.98
N GLN A 280 6.02 18.64 -1.71
CA GLN A 280 6.88 19.30 -2.67
C GLN A 280 6.17 19.63 -4.00
N TYR A 281 5.33 18.73 -4.51
CA TYR A 281 4.81 18.81 -5.87
C TYR A 281 3.31 19.09 -5.95
N ILE A 282 2.56 18.89 -4.87
CA ILE A 282 1.13 19.18 -4.83
C ILE A 282 0.89 20.35 -3.87
N LEU A 283 1.06 20.16 -2.57
CA LEU A 283 0.65 21.11 -1.54
C LEU A 283 1.43 22.43 -1.55
N SER A 284 2.67 22.44 -2.06
CA SER A 284 3.45 23.69 -2.22
C SER A 284 2.94 24.57 -3.36
N GLN A 285 2.15 24.03 -4.29
CA GLN A 285 1.75 24.72 -5.50
C GLN A 285 0.68 25.78 -5.20
N GLU A 286 0.78 26.91 -5.90
CA GLU A 286 -0.18 28.01 -5.79
C GLU A 286 -1.58 27.51 -6.20
N GLY A 287 -2.62 27.94 -5.47
CA GLY A 287 -3.97 27.41 -5.63
C GLY A 287 -4.26 26.30 -4.63
N ILE A 288 -3.75 25.07 -4.86
CA ILE A 288 -4.10 23.90 -4.04
C ILE A 288 -3.69 24.04 -2.57
N GLY A 289 -2.47 24.52 -2.27
CA GLY A 289 -2.00 24.67 -0.88
C GLY A 289 -2.83 25.66 -0.07
N ALA A 290 -3.29 26.73 -0.72
CA ALA A 290 -4.17 27.72 -0.09
C ALA A 290 -5.58 27.19 0.12
N VAL A 291 -6.11 26.40 -0.81
CA VAL A 291 -7.47 25.86 -0.69
C VAL A 291 -7.55 24.64 0.23
N ALA A 292 -6.48 23.84 0.31
CA ALA A 292 -6.35 22.75 1.27
C ALA A 292 -6.29 23.24 2.73
N ALA A 293 -5.88 24.50 2.94
CA ALA A 293 -5.89 25.14 4.25
C ALA A 293 -7.26 25.75 4.63
N LEU A 294 -8.28 25.66 3.78
CA LEU A 294 -9.60 26.19 4.07
C LEU A 294 -10.30 25.38 5.17
N PRO A 295 -10.93 26.03 6.15
CA PRO A 295 -11.60 25.34 7.23
C PRO A 295 -12.79 24.54 6.70
N ASN A 296 -12.98 23.32 7.23
CA ASN A 296 -14.12 22.44 6.97
C ASN A 296 -14.24 21.92 5.52
N VAL A 297 -13.14 21.89 4.77
CA VAL A 297 -13.11 21.36 3.39
C VAL A 297 -12.36 20.02 3.32
N GLY A 298 -11.16 19.96 3.90
CA GLY A 298 -10.37 18.73 3.97
C GLY A 298 -10.99 17.72 4.93
N GLY A 299 -11.26 16.51 4.43
CA GLY A 299 -11.76 15.40 5.23
C GLY A 299 -10.63 14.48 5.68
N TYR A 300 -10.15 13.64 4.77
CA TYR A 300 -9.06 12.69 5.01
C TYR A 300 -8.03 12.70 3.88
N VAL A 301 -6.78 12.43 4.23
CA VAL A 301 -5.84 11.83 3.28
C VAL A 301 -6.18 10.34 3.22
N TRP A 302 -6.31 9.80 2.01
CA TRP A 302 -6.93 8.50 1.77
C TRP A 302 -6.05 7.55 0.93
N GLU A 303 -6.13 6.26 1.25
CA GLU A 303 -5.51 5.13 0.53
C GLU A 303 -6.54 4.01 0.35
N ASP A 304 -6.64 3.47 -0.86
CA ASP A 304 -7.52 2.34 -1.18
C ASP A 304 -6.92 1.01 -0.69
N SER A 305 -7.55 -0.11 -1.03
CA SER A 305 -6.99 -1.42 -0.74
C SER A 305 -5.64 -1.66 -1.45
N MET A 306 -4.80 -2.51 -0.85
CA MET A 306 -3.45 -2.81 -1.34
C MET A 306 -3.42 -3.73 -2.58
N GLU A 307 -3.22 -3.18 -3.78
CA GLU A 307 -3.27 -3.94 -5.05
C GLU A 307 -1.91 -4.18 -5.70
N PHE A 308 -0.91 -4.55 -4.90
CA PHE A 308 0.44 -4.80 -5.38
C PHE A 308 1.02 -6.10 -4.85
N TRP A 309 2.05 -6.59 -5.54
CA TRP A 309 2.64 -7.89 -5.28
C TRP A 309 4.13 -7.80 -4.99
N ALA A 310 4.59 -8.78 -4.23
CA ALA A 310 5.98 -9.08 -3.95
C ALA A 310 6.11 -10.59 -3.88
N GLN A 311 7.29 -11.17 -4.11
CA GLN A 311 7.49 -12.60 -3.84
C GLN A 311 7.32 -12.95 -2.38
N LEU A 312 7.88 -12.11 -1.50
CA LEU A 312 7.66 -12.10 -0.07
C LEU A 312 7.77 -10.64 0.36
N PHE A 313 6.78 -10.14 1.09
CA PHE A 313 6.83 -8.78 1.60
C PHE A 313 8.02 -8.61 2.55
N TRP A 314 8.75 -7.52 2.40
CA TRP A 314 9.95 -7.29 3.18
C TRP A 314 10.18 -5.80 3.35
N THR A 315 11.09 -5.46 4.26
CA THR A 315 11.62 -4.11 4.43
C THR A 315 12.99 -4.20 5.09
N ASP A 316 13.81 -3.17 4.95
CA ASP A 316 15.16 -3.14 5.52
C ASP A 316 15.16 -3.26 7.05
N SER A 317 14.09 -2.79 7.70
CA SER A 317 13.92 -2.85 9.16
C SER A 317 13.40 -4.20 9.69
N PHE A 318 13.01 -5.11 8.79
CA PHE A 318 12.32 -6.35 9.15
C PHE A 318 13.15 -7.23 10.11
N PRO A 319 14.44 -7.54 9.86
CA PRO A 319 15.21 -8.40 10.75
C PRO A 319 15.31 -7.87 12.17
N GLN A 320 15.47 -6.55 12.31
CA GLN A 320 15.59 -5.88 13.61
C GLN A 320 14.25 -5.91 14.34
N ARG A 321 13.14 -5.57 13.66
CA ARG A 321 11.80 -5.64 14.27
C ARG A 321 11.45 -7.06 14.69
N PHE A 322 11.77 -8.05 13.86
CA PHE A 322 11.55 -9.45 14.16
C PHE A 322 12.30 -9.88 15.44
N LEU A 323 13.59 -9.53 15.54
CA LEU A 323 14.40 -9.83 16.72
C LEU A 323 13.85 -9.18 17.99
N GLU A 324 13.40 -7.93 17.90
CA GLU A 324 12.82 -7.19 19.03
C GLU A 324 11.51 -7.81 19.54
N ARG A 325 10.66 -8.29 18.64
CA ARG A 325 9.35 -8.87 19.00
C ARG A 325 9.46 -10.29 19.52
N HIS A 326 10.34 -11.10 18.92
CA HIS A 326 10.34 -12.55 19.10
C HIS A 326 11.57 -13.08 19.84
N GLY A 327 12.62 -12.25 20.00
CA GLY A 327 13.81 -12.59 20.77
C GLY A 327 14.78 -13.53 20.07
N TYR A 328 14.64 -13.74 18.76
CA TYR A 328 15.58 -14.51 17.94
C TYR A 328 15.66 -13.98 16.50
N GLU A 329 16.72 -14.34 15.78
CA GLU A 329 16.97 -13.88 14.41
C GLU A 329 16.10 -14.63 13.37
N ILE A 330 15.54 -13.89 12.42
CA ILE A 330 14.68 -14.42 11.35
C ILE A 330 15.41 -15.44 10.45
N ASN A 331 16.74 -15.34 10.33
CA ASN A 331 17.55 -16.11 9.38
C ASN A 331 17.26 -17.62 9.40
N LYS A 332 17.04 -18.18 10.60
CA LYS A 332 16.77 -19.61 10.74
C LYS A 332 15.40 -20.01 10.18
N THR A 333 14.41 -19.13 10.21
CA THR A 333 13.01 -19.43 9.85
C THR A 333 12.66 -19.07 8.41
N LEU A 334 13.55 -18.36 7.70
CA LEU A 334 13.38 -17.97 6.30
C LEU A 334 12.90 -19.10 5.36
N PRO A 335 13.37 -20.37 5.48
CA PRO A 335 12.86 -21.46 4.65
C PRO A 335 11.34 -21.59 4.70
N VAL A 336 10.76 -21.56 5.89
CA VAL A 336 9.31 -21.71 6.07
C VAL A 336 8.55 -20.47 5.61
N VAL A 337 9.08 -19.27 5.85
CA VAL A 337 8.45 -18.01 5.40
C VAL A 337 8.29 -17.98 3.88
N SER A 338 9.23 -18.57 3.14
CA SER A 338 9.15 -18.69 1.68
C SER A 338 7.96 -19.50 1.14
N THR A 339 7.20 -20.16 2.01
CA THR A 339 5.97 -20.88 1.64
C THR A 339 4.71 -20.00 1.63
N ILE A 340 4.77 -18.78 2.16
CA ILE A 340 3.64 -17.85 2.21
C ILE A 340 3.30 -17.40 0.79
N SER A 341 1.99 -17.33 0.49
CA SER A 341 1.49 -16.70 -0.72
C SER A 341 1.23 -15.22 -0.45
N THR A 342 1.84 -14.33 -1.20
CA THR A 342 1.67 -12.86 -1.10
C THR A 342 0.81 -12.36 -2.26
N GLY A 343 -0.51 -12.32 -2.03
CA GLY A 343 -1.46 -11.90 -3.06
C GLY A 343 -1.47 -12.82 -4.27
N PHE A 344 -1.42 -12.24 -5.48
CA PHE A 344 -1.49 -12.95 -6.76
C PHE A 344 -0.10 -13.21 -7.40
N ALA A 345 0.98 -12.99 -6.66
CA ALA A 345 2.34 -13.23 -7.16
C ALA A 345 2.53 -14.71 -7.59
N PRO A 346 3.26 -14.99 -8.70
CA PRO A 346 3.67 -16.34 -9.04
C PRO A 346 4.47 -16.98 -7.91
N LYS A 347 4.17 -18.24 -7.60
CA LYS A 347 4.91 -18.98 -6.58
C LYS A 347 6.27 -19.42 -7.13
N PRO A 348 7.33 -19.41 -6.32
CA PRO A 348 8.59 -20.06 -6.66
C PRO A 348 8.38 -21.51 -7.11
N SER A 349 9.20 -21.97 -8.06
CA SER A 349 9.16 -23.35 -8.55
C SER A 349 9.53 -24.39 -7.48
N GLN A 350 10.16 -23.94 -6.40
CA GLN A 350 10.48 -24.74 -5.23
C GLN A 350 10.30 -23.92 -3.94
N SER A 351 9.80 -24.56 -2.90
CA SER A 351 9.59 -24.00 -1.56
C SER A 351 10.17 -24.93 -0.50
N PHE A 352 10.46 -24.40 0.69
CA PHE A 352 11.11 -25.14 1.77
C PHE A 352 10.27 -25.17 3.04
N ASP A 353 10.32 -26.25 3.80
CA ASP A 353 9.71 -26.31 5.14
C ASP A 353 10.60 -27.07 6.13
N PHE A 354 10.12 -27.26 7.35
CA PHE A 354 10.81 -28.08 8.35
C PHE A 354 10.16 -29.44 8.61
N GLY A 355 9.27 -29.91 7.73
CA GLY A 355 8.51 -31.14 7.89
C GLY A 355 7.84 -31.22 9.26
N THR A 356 8.09 -32.31 9.99
CA THR A 356 7.63 -32.49 11.39
C THR A 356 8.72 -32.21 12.42
N THR A 357 9.86 -31.64 12.03
CA THR A 357 11.00 -31.41 12.94
C THR A 357 10.77 -30.24 13.90
N VAL A 358 9.87 -29.32 13.54
CA VAL A 358 9.41 -28.22 14.37
C VAL A 358 8.02 -27.77 13.92
N GLU A 359 7.24 -27.21 14.86
CA GLU A 359 5.98 -26.55 14.56
C GLU A 359 6.24 -25.26 13.76
N SER A 360 6.17 -25.38 12.43
CA SER A 360 6.50 -24.29 11.50
C SER A 360 5.49 -23.15 11.52
N ALA A 361 4.24 -23.40 11.95
CA ALA A 361 3.18 -22.41 12.00
C ALA A 361 3.57 -21.19 12.85
N ARG A 362 4.22 -21.39 14.00
CA ARG A 362 4.66 -20.28 14.85
C ARG A 362 5.57 -19.29 14.13
N PHE A 363 6.42 -19.77 13.22
CA PHE A 363 7.35 -18.91 12.48
C PHE A 363 6.64 -18.08 11.41
N LEU A 364 5.55 -18.61 10.85
CA LEU A 364 4.70 -17.89 9.91
C LEU A 364 3.93 -16.79 10.65
N GLU A 365 3.38 -17.12 11.82
CA GLU A 365 2.70 -16.16 12.70
C GLU A 365 3.65 -15.05 13.16
N ASP A 366 4.86 -15.39 13.60
CA ASP A 366 5.87 -14.41 14.02
C ASP A 366 6.26 -13.47 12.87
N TYR A 367 6.33 -13.99 11.64
CA TYR A 367 6.57 -13.20 10.43
C TYR A 367 5.40 -12.26 10.11
N GLN A 368 4.16 -12.75 10.16
CA GLN A 368 2.95 -11.97 9.90
C GLN A 368 2.69 -10.91 10.98
N ASP A 369 2.93 -11.23 12.25
CA ASP A 369 2.89 -10.29 13.38
C ASP A 369 3.95 -9.19 13.23
N THR A 370 5.15 -9.55 12.76
CA THR A 370 6.20 -8.58 12.43
C THR A 370 5.76 -7.64 11.31
N LEU A 371 5.28 -8.18 10.18
CA LEU A 371 4.75 -7.37 9.07
C LEU A 371 3.60 -6.48 9.52
N THR A 372 2.67 -6.99 10.32
CA THR A 372 1.54 -6.20 10.83
C THR A 372 2.05 -5.02 11.66
N SER A 373 3.02 -5.25 12.55
CA SER A 373 3.60 -4.16 13.36
C SER A 373 4.27 -3.07 12.51
N LEU A 374 4.88 -3.46 11.40
CA LEU A 374 5.55 -2.56 10.46
C LEU A 374 4.54 -1.78 9.60
N TYR A 375 3.47 -2.43 9.15
CA TYR A 375 2.35 -1.81 8.46
C TYR A 375 1.62 -0.79 9.35
N MET A 376 1.50 -1.07 10.65
CA MET A 376 0.97 -0.11 11.61
C MET A 376 1.85 1.14 11.73
N ASP A 377 3.18 1.02 11.70
CA ASP A 377 4.09 2.18 11.72
C ASP A 377 3.98 3.02 10.44
N TYR A 378 3.81 2.37 9.29
CA TYR A 378 3.52 3.02 8.01
C TYR A 378 2.25 3.88 8.10
N MET A 379 1.12 3.29 8.50
CA MET A 379 -0.15 4.02 8.68
C MET A 379 -0.03 5.13 9.73
N GLN A 380 0.67 4.87 10.84
CA GLN A 380 0.89 5.87 11.89
C GLN A 380 1.71 7.06 11.38
N THR A 381 2.61 6.84 10.42
CA THR A 381 3.39 7.92 9.79
C THR A 381 2.50 8.86 8.99
N PHE A 382 1.57 8.33 8.17
CA PHE A 382 0.59 9.16 7.48
C PHE A 382 -0.38 9.86 8.42
N LYS A 383 -0.84 9.15 9.45
CA LYS A 383 -1.68 9.75 10.49
C LYS A 383 -0.99 10.91 11.20
N ASN A 384 0.30 10.77 11.52
CA ASN A 384 1.08 11.83 12.17
C ASN A 384 1.29 13.04 11.25
N TRP A 385 1.49 12.80 9.96
CA TRP A 385 1.68 13.86 8.96
C TRP A 385 0.38 14.59 8.62
N SER A 386 -0.69 13.86 8.32
CA SER A 386 -1.97 14.41 7.86
C SER A 386 -2.87 14.88 9.00
N HIS A 387 -2.70 14.33 10.21
CA HIS A 387 -3.63 14.44 11.34
C HIS A 387 -5.05 13.88 11.12
N THR A 388 -5.35 13.44 9.89
CA THR A 388 -6.62 12.87 9.45
C THR A 388 -6.36 11.86 8.34
N PHE A 389 -6.18 10.60 8.72
CA PHE A 389 -5.85 9.52 7.80
C PHE A 389 -6.98 8.50 7.71
N SER A 390 -7.30 8.10 6.48
CA SER A 390 -8.24 7.05 6.12
C SER A 390 -7.51 6.05 5.24
N ASN A 391 -7.72 4.76 5.45
CA ASN A 391 -7.34 3.75 4.48
C ASN A 391 -8.22 2.52 4.56
N GLN A 392 -8.12 1.65 3.56
CA GLN A 392 -8.67 0.30 3.59
C GLN A 392 -7.63 -0.69 4.14
N PRO A 393 -7.65 -1.04 5.44
CA PRO A 393 -6.49 -1.65 6.07
C PRO A 393 -6.51 -3.18 5.91
N ALA A 394 -5.43 -3.70 5.32
CA ALA A 394 -4.92 -5.07 5.47
C ALA A 394 -5.78 -6.27 4.96
N TYR A 395 -7.07 -6.12 4.64
CA TYR A 395 -7.93 -7.29 4.38
C TYR A 395 -7.62 -8.06 3.09
N ASN A 396 -6.85 -7.48 2.18
CA ASN A 396 -6.33 -8.14 0.99
C ASN A 396 -4.89 -8.67 1.15
N PHE A 397 -4.28 -8.47 2.33
CA PHE A 397 -3.01 -9.06 2.76
C PHE A 397 -3.20 -10.07 3.89
N HIS A 398 -2.17 -10.89 4.14
CA HIS A 398 -2.14 -11.84 5.26
C HIS A 398 -1.61 -11.15 6.53
N LEU A 399 -2.35 -10.17 7.03
CA LEU A 399 -2.01 -9.37 8.22
C LEU A 399 -3.19 -9.36 9.22
N ASP A 400 -2.94 -8.94 10.45
CA ASP A 400 -4.03 -8.75 11.43
C ASP A 400 -4.85 -7.49 11.08
N VAL A 401 -6.03 -7.72 10.52
CA VAL A 401 -6.97 -6.67 10.10
C VAL A 401 -7.54 -5.88 11.27
N ALA A 402 -7.70 -6.47 12.45
CA ALA A 402 -8.24 -5.79 13.62
C ALA A 402 -7.18 -4.85 14.22
N ALA A 403 -5.94 -5.32 14.35
CA ALA A 403 -4.82 -4.47 14.78
C ALA A 403 -4.58 -3.32 13.78
N SER A 404 -4.66 -3.60 12.48
CA SER A 404 -4.47 -2.60 11.43
C SER A 404 -5.59 -1.54 11.43
N ALA A 405 -6.85 -1.95 11.53
CA ALA A 405 -8.00 -1.05 11.57
C ALA A 405 -8.05 -0.12 12.81
N ALA A 406 -7.24 -0.40 13.84
CA ALA A 406 -7.15 0.44 15.03
C ALA A 406 -6.31 1.72 14.82
N VAL A 407 -5.53 1.81 13.73
CA VAL A 407 -4.58 2.91 13.50
C VAL A 407 -5.21 4.14 12.84
N PRO A 408 -5.94 4.03 11.71
CA PRO A 408 -6.48 5.18 10.98
C PRO A 408 -7.53 5.96 11.77
N ASP A 409 -7.80 7.20 11.38
CA ASP A 409 -8.88 8.01 11.98
C ASP A 409 -10.26 7.63 11.44
N ALA A 410 -10.31 7.18 10.20
CA ALA A 410 -11.48 6.60 9.55
C ALA A 410 -11.05 5.36 8.73
N PRO A 411 -10.90 4.19 9.35
CA PRO A 411 -10.68 2.96 8.59
C PRO A 411 -11.87 2.66 7.68
N GLU A 412 -11.58 2.20 6.48
CA GLU A 412 -12.55 1.87 5.44
C GLU A 412 -12.54 0.37 5.13
N ILE A 413 -13.67 -0.17 4.71
CA ILE A 413 -13.79 -1.50 4.11
C ILE A 413 -14.59 -1.43 2.81
N GLU A 414 -14.85 -2.55 2.14
CA GLU A 414 -15.62 -2.54 0.90
C GLU A 414 -16.59 -3.71 0.81
N THR A 415 -17.68 -3.49 0.09
CA THR A 415 -18.69 -4.52 -0.20
C THR A 415 -18.25 -5.52 -1.27
N LEU A 416 -17.10 -5.32 -1.93
CA LEU A 416 -16.57 -6.27 -2.90
C LEU A 416 -15.80 -7.42 -2.24
N ALA A 417 -14.98 -7.11 -1.24
CA ALA A 417 -14.15 -8.08 -0.53
C ALA A 417 -14.75 -8.50 0.83
N ILE A 418 -15.53 -7.63 1.49
CA ILE A 418 -16.10 -7.86 2.81
C ILE A 418 -17.62 -8.05 2.68
N LEU A 419 -18.03 -9.28 2.41
CA LEU A 419 -19.40 -9.63 1.98
C LEU A 419 -20.35 -9.90 3.15
N THR A 420 -19.82 -10.20 4.33
CA THR A 420 -20.61 -10.66 5.48
C THR A 420 -20.46 -9.75 6.69
N VAL A 421 -21.47 -9.79 7.55
CA VAL A 421 -21.47 -9.08 8.84
C VAL A 421 -20.28 -9.50 9.71
N ASP A 422 -19.91 -10.78 9.69
CA ASP A 422 -18.83 -11.30 10.54
C ASP A 422 -17.44 -10.91 10.02
N GLU A 423 -17.24 -10.78 8.71
CA GLU A 423 -16.02 -10.21 8.14
C GLU A 423 -15.88 -8.73 8.52
N ALA A 424 -16.94 -7.92 8.32
CA ALA A 424 -16.94 -6.51 8.73
C ALA A 424 -16.67 -6.34 10.24
N ARG A 425 -17.18 -7.26 11.07
CA ARG A 425 -16.95 -7.23 12.52
C ARG A 425 -15.50 -7.43 12.92
N GLN A 426 -14.71 -8.20 12.16
CA GLN A 426 -13.29 -8.40 12.44
C GLN A 426 -12.55 -7.05 12.45
N LEU A 427 -12.87 -6.18 11.49
CA LEU A 427 -12.30 -4.83 11.43
C LEU A 427 -12.94 -3.93 12.49
N SER A 428 -14.27 -3.89 12.60
CA SER A 428 -14.97 -3.03 13.56
C SER A 428 -14.54 -3.26 15.02
N GLY A 429 -14.12 -4.47 15.37
CA GLY A 429 -13.60 -4.79 16.69
C GLY A 429 -12.32 -4.02 16.98
N GLY A 430 -11.40 -4.01 16.01
CA GLY A 430 -10.18 -3.21 16.03
C GLY A 430 -10.46 -1.71 16.13
N VAL A 431 -11.38 -1.22 15.30
CA VAL A 431 -11.88 0.16 15.30
C VAL A 431 -12.33 0.57 16.71
N HIS A 432 -13.27 -0.15 17.30
CA HIS A 432 -13.82 0.19 18.62
C HIS A 432 -12.77 0.12 19.76
N LEU A 433 -11.86 -0.85 19.72
CA LEU A 433 -10.83 -1.03 20.76
C LEU A 433 -9.71 0.01 20.64
N GLY A 434 -9.23 0.29 19.43
CA GLY A 434 -8.24 1.33 19.16
C GLY A 434 -8.76 2.72 19.54
N GLN A 435 -10.03 2.99 19.24
CA GLN A 435 -10.68 4.26 19.54
C GLN A 435 -10.95 4.48 21.03
N ALA A 436 -11.05 3.43 21.85
CA ALA A 436 -11.13 3.57 23.31
C ALA A 436 -9.91 4.30 23.91
N ALA A 437 -8.81 4.42 23.15
CA ALA A 437 -7.63 5.22 23.48
C ALA A 437 -7.71 6.71 23.02
N GLY A 438 -8.87 7.18 22.55
CA GLY A 438 -9.12 8.60 22.22
C GLY A 438 -9.37 8.92 20.74
N GLY A 439 -9.82 7.96 19.93
CA GLY A 439 -10.08 8.12 18.49
C GLY A 439 -11.54 8.44 18.13
N THR A 440 -11.78 8.84 16.87
CA THR A 440 -13.12 9.06 16.27
C THR A 440 -13.79 7.75 15.94
N HIS A 441 -15.05 7.55 16.33
CA HIS A 441 -15.82 6.31 16.10
C HIS A 441 -16.20 6.00 14.64
N ILE A 442 -15.43 6.42 13.65
CA ILE A 442 -15.78 6.24 12.24
C ILE A 442 -15.23 4.94 11.69
N MET A 443 -16.07 4.29 10.91
CA MET A 443 -15.70 3.21 10.00
C MET A 443 -16.52 3.42 8.73
N SER A 444 -15.85 3.67 7.61
CA SER A 444 -16.51 3.79 6.32
C SER A 444 -16.58 2.45 5.60
N SER A 445 -17.48 2.36 4.62
CA SER A 445 -17.43 1.30 3.63
C SER A 445 -17.68 1.84 2.24
N GLU A 446 -16.87 1.40 1.29
CA GLU A 446 -17.13 1.46 -0.12
C GLU A 446 -18.26 0.49 -0.50
N VAL A 447 -19.43 1.04 -0.84
CA VAL A 447 -20.67 0.31 -1.08
C VAL A 447 -21.04 0.37 -2.56
N GLY A 448 -21.37 -0.78 -3.14
CA GLY A 448 -21.94 -0.88 -4.48
C GLY A 448 -20.94 -1.22 -5.59
N ALA A 449 -19.76 -1.75 -5.25
CA ALA A 449 -18.77 -2.24 -6.21
C ALA A 449 -19.16 -3.62 -6.79
N ASN A 450 -20.32 -3.72 -7.45
CA ASN A 450 -20.84 -4.99 -7.98
C ASN A 450 -20.44 -5.22 -9.45
N PHE A 451 -19.64 -6.27 -9.68
CA PHE A 451 -19.19 -6.66 -11.02
C PHE A 451 -20.34 -6.90 -12.00
N GLY A 452 -20.21 -6.34 -13.21
CA GLY A 452 -21.16 -6.54 -14.31
C GLY A 452 -22.50 -5.82 -14.13
N GLN A 453 -22.63 -4.96 -13.11
CA GLN A 453 -23.87 -4.23 -12.82
C GLN A 453 -23.84 -2.75 -13.25
N ALA A 454 -22.91 -2.38 -14.12
CA ALA A 454 -22.85 -1.03 -14.69
C ALA A 454 -24.23 -0.64 -15.27
N SER A 455 -24.75 0.51 -14.82
CA SER A 455 -26.07 1.04 -15.20
C SER A 455 -27.28 0.11 -14.93
N SER A 456 -27.12 -0.96 -14.15
CA SER A 456 -28.17 -1.95 -13.89
C SER A 456 -28.33 -2.33 -12.42
N MET A 457 -27.46 -1.82 -11.53
CA MET A 457 -27.61 -1.93 -10.08
C MET A 457 -28.96 -1.36 -9.63
N ARG A 458 -29.69 -2.13 -8.82
CA ARG A 458 -30.96 -1.68 -8.25
C ARG A 458 -30.69 -1.01 -6.91
N MET A 459 -31.51 -0.02 -6.58
CA MET A 459 -31.47 0.61 -5.25
C MET A 459 -31.66 -0.41 -4.11
N ALA A 460 -32.45 -1.47 -4.34
CA ALA A 460 -32.62 -2.54 -3.36
C ALA A 460 -31.32 -3.34 -3.09
N ASP A 461 -30.48 -3.53 -4.11
CA ASP A 461 -29.19 -4.22 -3.98
C ASP A 461 -28.23 -3.33 -3.18
N LEU A 462 -28.14 -2.04 -3.54
CA LEU A 462 -27.33 -1.06 -2.82
C LEU A 462 -27.73 -0.91 -1.33
N ILE A 463 -29.03 -0.87 -1.05
CA ILE A 463 -29.55 -0.82 0.33
C ILE A 463 -29.20 -2.11 1.09
N ASN A 464 -29.25 -3.27 0.43
CA ASN A 464 -28.87 -4.53 1.04
C ASN A 464 -27.38 -4.54 1.41
N ASP A 465 -26.53 -4.10 0.49
CA ASP A 465 -25.08 -3.99 0.70
C ASP A 465 -24.80 -3.07 1.91
N ALA A 466 -25.41 -1.88 1.94
CA ALA A 466 -25.28 -0.95 3.07
C ALA A 466 -25.79 -1.53 4.40
N ASN A 467 -26.91 -2.26 4.41
CA ASN A 467 -27.46 -2.88 5.62
C ASN A 467 -26.51 -3.92 6.23
N ILE A 468 -25.84 -4.72 5.39
CA ILE A 468 -24.84 -5.69 5.86
C ILE A 468 -23.68 -4.95 6.52
N GLN A 469 -23.16 -3.91 5.87
CA GLN A 469 -22.05 -3.11 6.40
C GLN A 469 -22.42 -2.41 7.72
N TYR A 470 -23.59 -1.77 7.79
CA TYR A 470 -24.09 -1.14 9.02
C TYR A 470 -24.28 -2.15 10.17
N ALA A 471 -24.76 -3.37 9.87
CA ALA A 471 -24.85 -4.44 10.87
C ALA A 471 -23.48 -4.94 11.35
N GLY A 472 -22.44 -4.75 10.53
CA GLY A 472 -21.04 -5.06 10.80
C GLY A 472 -20.30 -4.01 11.65
N GLY A 473 -20.83 -2.80 11.78
CA GLY A 473 -20.24 -1.71 12.57
C GLY A 473 -19.83 -0.47 11.76
N VAL A 474 -19.98 -0.51 10.43
CA VAL A 474 -19.81 0.66 9.57
C VAL A 474 -20.84 1.73 9.94
N ASN A 475 -20.47 3.00 9.80
CA ASN A 475 -21.39 4.12 10.03
C ASN A 475 -21.26 5.27 9.02
N VAL A 476 -20.40 5.12 8.02
CA VAL A 476 -20.32 5.99 6.84
C VAL A 476 -20.35 5.12 5.59
N ALA A 477 -21.28 5.39 4.68
CA ALA A 477 -21.27 4.74 3.36
C ALA A 477 -20.63 5.68 2.34
N LEU A 478 -19.65 5.16 1.61
CA LEU A 478 -19.00 5.75 0.46
C LEU A 478 -19.49 4.99 -0.78
N LEU A 479 -20.25 5.63 -1.66
CA LEU A 479 -20.78 4.95 -2.84
C LEU A 479 -19.71 4.79 -3.93
N HIS A 480 -19.56 3.57 -4.44
CA HIS A 480 -18.69 3.22 -5.56
C HIS A 480 -19.47 3.21 -6.88
N GLY A 481 -19.27 4.14 -7.79
CA GLY A 481 -18.59 5.43 -7.69
C GLY A 481 -19.40 6.46 -8.48
N PHE A 482 -18.98 7.72 -8.43
CA PHE A 482 -19.46 8.78 -9.30
C PHE A 482 -18.40 9.05 -10.38
N PRO A 483 -18.54 8.55 -11.61
CA PRO A 483 -17.60 8.87 -12.67
C PRO A 483 -17.77 10.31 -13.14
N TYR A 484 -16.68 10.97 -13.53
CA TYR A 484 -16.70 12.25 -14.23
C TYR A 484 -17.74 12.26 -15.36
N SER A 485 -18.62 13.25 -15.38
CA SER A 485 -19.77 13.29 -16.32
C SER A 485 -19.43 13.84 -17.70
N GLY A 486 -18.24 14.43 -17.86
CA GLY A 486 -17.82 15.11 -19.08
C GLY A 486 -17.16 14.21 -20.11
N PRO A 487 -16.88 14.76 -21.31
CA PRO A 487 -16.07 14.06 -22.29
C PRO A 487 -14.63 13.94 -21.78
N THR A 488 -14.11 12.72 -21.73
CA THR A 488 -12.69 12.45 -21.53
C THR A 488 -11.98 12.48 -22.88
N THR A 489 -10.96 13.33 -23.04
CA THR A 489 -10.14 13.29 -24.25
C THR A 489 -9.28 12.04 -24.24
N GLY A 490 -9.49 11.11 -25.17
CA GLY A 490 -8.62 9.95 -25.33
C GLY A 490 -8.94 8.77 -24.40
N CYS A 491 -10.21 8.41 -24.22
CA CYS A 491 -10.59 7.08 -23.72
C CYS A 491 -11.70 6.51 -24.60
N THR A 492 -11.61 5.21 -24.90
CA THR A 492 -12.70 4.39 -25.46
C THR A 492 -13.16 3.42 -24.40
#